data_AF-A0A445BN91-F1
#
_entry.id   AF-A0A445BN91-F1
#
_cell.length_a   1.000
_cell.length_b   1.000
_cell.length_c   1.000
_cell.angle_alpha   90.00
_cell.angle_beta   90.00
_cell.angle_gamma   90.00
#
_symmetry.space_group_name_H-M   'P 1'
#
loop_
_entity.id
_entity.type
_entity.pdbx_description
1 polymer ?
#
loop_
_entity_poly.entity_id
_entity_poly.type
_entity_poly.pdbx_seq_one_letter_code
_entity_poly.pdbx_strand_id
1 'polypeptide(L)'
;MEANSDLKIPLLQTSPEDAAVRTVMFQIGDIKCASCVNSVESAIKDLHGVNSIMVSPLDGRAIIKYSPKFITAKNIKEAIEDSGFGVDELQEQEISVCRVRIKGMACTSCSESVENALRMIDGVKKATVGLALEEAKVYFDPNLADANKIIEAIEDAGFGAELISSANDVNKVHLKLEGVDSLEDVNIVMSSLEFAAGVNHVEFNLTEHIVTVNYEPDITGPRSLIHFIQTASSGTKMYQASLHTTSGKRERDKVDEIRRYRDQFLFSCLFSVPVFVFAMVLPMLPPYGNWLNYKIHHMLTLGLFLRWILSTPVQFIVGKR
;
A
#
# COMPACT_ATOMS: atom_id res chain seq x y z
N MET A 1 1.61 19.73 -64.44
CA MET A 1 2.36 19.84 -63.18
C MET A 1 1.50 19.20 -62.11
N GLU A 2 1.62 17.89 -62.06
CA GLU A 2 0.99 17.00 -61.08
C GLU A 2 1.76 17.10 -59.76
N ALA A 3 1.04 17.09 -58.65
CA ALA A 3 1.58 16.73 -57.34
C ALA A 3 0.44 16.13 -56.51
N ASN A 4 0.04 14.91 -56.88
CA ASN A 4 -0.72 14.01 -56.02
C ASN A 4 0.31 13.22 -55.21
N SER A 5 0.33 13.39 -53.88
CA SER A 5 1.20 12.62 -52.98
C SER A 5 0.35 11.81 -52.01
N ASP A 6 -0.20 10.73 -52.54
CA ASP A 6 -0.70 9.59 -51.78
C ASP A 6 0.47 8.90 -51.07
N LEU A 7 0.73 9.28 -49.82
CA LEU A 7 1.55 8.50 -48.89
C LEU A 7 0.65 7.50 -48.17
N LYS A 8 0.36 6.39 -48.86
CA LYS A 8 -0.11 5.14 -48.24
C LYS A 8 0.99 4.62 -47.32
N ILE A 9 0.86 4.87 -46.02
CA ILE A 9 1.65 4.18 -45.00
C ILE A 9 1.00 2.79 -44.83
N PRO A 10 1.77 1.68 -44.89
CA PRO A 10 1.22 0.34 -44.76
C PRO A 10 0.64 0.15 -43.35
N LEU A 11 -0.61 -0.31 -43.30
CA LEU A 11 -1.20 -0.87 -42.08
C LEU A 11 -0.33 -2.04 -41.63
N LEU A 12 0.42 -1.84 -40.54
CA LEU A 12 0.99 -2.92 -39.75
C LEU A 12 -0.18 -3.71 -39.15
N GLN A 13 -0.60 -4.76 -39.85
CA GLN A 13 -1.37 -5.86 -39.27
C GLN A 13 -0.42 -6.72 -38.44
N THR A 14 -0.57 -6.68 -37.12
CA THR A 14 -0.15 -7.74 -36.17
C THR A 14 -0.91 -7.47 -34.87
N SER A 15 -1.57 -8.37 -34.17
CA SER A 15 -2.16 -9.71 -34.33
C SER A 15 -2.90 -9.93 -32.99
N PRO A 16 -4.02 -10.66 -32.95
CA PRO A 16 -4.89 -10.76 -31.78
C PRO A 16 -4.34 -11.77 -30.78
N GLU A 17 -3.52 -11.33 -29.83
CA GLU A 17 -2.90 -12.24 -28.84
C GLU A 17 -2.84 -11.60 -27.44
N ASP A 18 -4.00 -11.15 -26.95
CA ASP A 18 -4.25 -10.85 -25.53
C ASP A 18 -3.94 -12.09 -24.69
N ALA A 19 -2.89 -12.10 -23.88
CA ALA A 19 -2.61 -13.21 -22.97
C ALA A 19 -2.25 -12.67 -21.58
N ALA A 20 -3.01 -13.08 -20.56
CA ALA A 20 -2.82 -12.69 -19.17
C ALA A 20 -1.38 -12.96 -18.70
N VAL A 21 -0.55 -11.92 -18.58
CA VAL A 21 0.87 -12.09 -18.23
C VAL A 21 1.03 -12.58 -16.80
N ARG A 22 1.67 -13.73 -16.61
CA ARG A 22 2.01 -14.34 -15.32
C ARG A 22 3.49 -14.19 -15.02
N THR A 23 3.85 -14.17 -13.74
CA THR A 23 5.24 -14.16 -13.30
C THR A 23 5.57 -15.49 -12.63
N VAL A 24 6.64 -16.15 -13.08
CA VAL A 24 7.19 -17.36 -12.46
C VAL A 24 8.61 -17.10 -11.99
N MET A 25 9.01 -17.78 -10.92
CA MET A 25 10.35 -17.72 -10.36
C MET A 25 10.98 -19.11 -10.39
N PHE A 26 12.19 -19.21 -10.93
CA PHE A 26 12.99 -20.43 -10.94
C PHE A 26 14.22 -20.27 -10.07
N GLN A 27 14.53 -21.33 -9.31
CA GLN A 27 15.82 -21.46 -8.65
C GLN A 27 16.75 -22.24 -9.59
N ILE A 28 17.83 -21.60 -10.00
CA ILE A 28 18.80 -22.15 -10.95
C ILE A 28 20.05 -22.57 -10.19
N GLY A 29 20.39 -23.85 -10.28
CA GLY A 29 21.63 -24.41 -9.77
C GLY A 29 22.84 -23.93 -10.57
N ASP A 30 23.96 -23.72 -9.89
CA ASP A 30 25.28 -23.44 -10.48
C ASP A 30 25.44 -22.13 -11.27
N ILE A 31 24.50 -21.18 -11.14
CA ILE A 31 24.69 -19.82 -11.67
C ILE A 31 25.64 -19.04 -10.73
N LYS A 32 26.93 -18.96 -11.10
CA LYS A 32 27.97 -18.24 -10.33
C LYS A 32 28.69 -17.18 -11.15
N CYS A 33 28.34 -17.03 -12.42
CA CYS A 33 29.11 -16.24 -13.37
C CYS A 33 28.21 -15.35 -14.24
N ALA A 34 28.71 -14.16 -14.62
CA ALA A 34 27.96 -13.23 -15.47
C ALA A 34 27.68 -13.80 -16.86
N SER A 35 28.58 -14.65 -17.39
CA SER A 35 28.34 -15.37 -18.64
C SER A 35 27.24 -16.42 -18.52
N CYS A 36 27.10 -17.06 -17.35
CA CYS A 36 26.06 -18.04 -17.06
C CYS A 36 24.67 -17.36 -17.11
N VAL A 37 24.58 -16.17 -16.52
CA VAL A 37 23.36 -15.33 -16.57
C VAL A 37 22.97 -15.01 -18.01
N ASN A 38 23.93 -14.53 -18.82
CA ASN A 38 23.66 -14.17 -20.20
C ASN A 38 23.18 -15.37 -21.03
N SER A 39 23.74 -16.57 -20.82
CA SER A 39 23.29 -17.78 -21.50
C SER A 39 21.82 -18.12 -21.18
N VAL A 40 21.43 -18.04 -19.90
CA VAL A 40 20.04 -18.26 -19.48
C VAL A 40 19.11 -17.16 -20.02
N GLU A 41 19.53 -15.89 -19.96
CA GLU A 41 18.73 -14.78 -20.47
C GLU A 41 18.49 -14.88 -21.98
N SER A 42 19.51 -15.22 -22.76
CA SER A 42 19.37 -15.42 -24.20
C SER A 42 18.45 -16.60 -24.53
N ALA A 43 18.61 -17.74 -23.86
CA ALA A 43 17.81 -18.93 -24.13
C ALA A 43 16.30 -18.71 -23.88
N ILE A 44 15.95 -17.94 -22.85
CA ILE A 44 14.55 -17.70 -22.49
C ILE A 44 13.96 -16.52 -23.25
N LYS A 45 14.75 -15.50 -23.55
CA LYS A 45 14.27 -14.31 -24.28
C LYS A 45 13.83 -14.63 -25.71
N ASP A 46 14.39 -15.69 -26.30
CA ASP A 46 14.04 -16.15 -27.65
C ASP A 46 12.75 -16.99 -27.69
N LEU A 47 12.18 -17.35 -26.53
CA LEU A 47 10.94 -18.13 -26.44
C LEU A 47 9.70 -17.27 -26.73
N HIS A 48 8.85 -17.76 -27.63
CA HIS A 48 7.59 -17.10 -27.96
C HIS A 48 6.64 -17.14 -26.75
N GLY A 49 6.20 -15.95 -26.30
CA GLY A 49 5.36 -15.80 -25.12
C GLY A 49 6.09 -15.37 -23.85
N VAL A 50 7.40 -15.12 -23.88
CA VAL A 50 8.13 -14.49 -22.77
C VAL A 50 8.19 -12.97 -22.98
N ASN A 51 7.75 -12.20 -21.99
CA ASN A 51 7.75 -10.74 -22.03
C ASN A 51 9.04 -10.15 -21.44
N SER A 52 9.52 -10.71 -20.33
CA SER A 52 10.75 -10.22 -19.68
C SER A 52 11.38 -11.29 -18.78
N ILE A 53 12.70 -11.28 -18.72
CA ILE A 53 13.49 -12.11 -17.79
C ILE A 53 14.43 -11.23 -16.97
N MET A 54 14.62 -11.58 -15.70
CA MET A 54 15.64 -11.02 -14.82
C MET A 54 16.30 -12.16 -14.04
N VAL A 55 17.62 -12.28 -14.13
CA VAL A 55 18.37 -13.31 -13.40
C VAL A 55 19.29 -12.66 -12.37
N SER A 56 19.21 -13.12 -11.12
CA SER A 56 20.08 -12.71 -10.02
C SER A 56 21.16 -13.76 -9.78
N PRO A 57 22.43 -13.52 -10.18
CA PRO A 57 23.51 -14.47 -9.92
C PRO A 57 23.87 -14.59 -8.43
N LEU A 58 23.53 -13.58 -7.62
CA LEU A 58 23.78 -13.60 -6.18
C LEU A 58 22.86 -14.58 -5.46
N ASP A 59 21.60 -14.66 -5.89
CA ASP A 59 20.59 -15.48 -5.23
C ASP A 59 20.31 -16.80 -5.96
N GLY A 60 20.88 -17.01 -7.15
CA GLY A 60 20.56 -18.15 -8.01
C GLY A 60 19.11 -18.17 -8.48
N ARG A 61 18.49 -16.99 -8.66
CA ARG A 61 17.05 -16.87 -8.98
C ARG A 61 16.82 -16.22 -10.33
N ALA A 62 15.92 -16.77 -11.12
CA ALA A 62 15.40 -16.15 -12.34
C ALA A 62 13.91 -15.81 -12.17
N ILE A 63 13.55 -14.56 -12.45
CA ILE A 63 12.17 -14.07 -12.45
C ILE A 63 11.77 -13.83 -13.89
N ILE A 64 10.71 -14.49 -14.34
CA ILE A 64 10.29 -14.51 -15.74
C ILE A 64 8.82 -14.13 -15.82
N LYS A 65 8.52 -13.13 -16.65
CA LYS A 65 7.14 -12.77 -17.01
C LYS A 65 6.79 -13.39 -18.34
N TYR A 66 5.72 -14.18 -18.38
CA TYR A 66 5.32 -14.96 -19.53
C TYR A 66 3.81 -14.99 -19.69
N SER A 67 3.38 -15.24 -20.91
CA SER A 67 1.98 -15.37 -21.29
C SER A 67 1.59 -16.85 -21.31
N PRO A 68 0.72 -17.32 -20.40
CA PRO A 68 0.33 -18.72 -20.26
C PRO A 68 -0.47 -19.25 -21.46
N LYS A 69 -0.93 -18.35 -22.36
CA LYS A 69 -1.57 -18.74 -23.63
C LYS A 69 -0.56 -19.29 -24.65
N PHE A 70 0.71 -18.88 -24.58
CA PHE A 70 1.75 -19.24 -25.54
C PHE A 70 2.77 -20.23 -24.99
N ILE A 71 3.10 -20.09 -23.71
CA ILE A 71 4.13 -20.90 -23.07
C ILE A 71 3.76 -21.22 -21.64
N THR A 72 4.04 -22.45 -21.21
CA THR A 72 3.82 -22.90 -19.82
C THR A 72 5.12 -22.82 -19.03
N ALA A 73 5.05 -22.66 -17.71
CA ALA A 73 6.24 -22.66 -16.85
C ALA A 73 7.10 -23.92 -17.03
N LYS A 74 6.48 -25.06 -17.34
CA LYS A 74 7.18 -26.30 -17.68
C LYS A 74 8.09 -26.16 -18.90
N ASN A 75 7.62 -25.55 -19.98
CA ASN A 75 8.41 -25.36 -21.20
C ASN A 75 9.56 -24.37 -20.96
N ILE A 76 9.33 -23.36 -20.11
CA ILE A 76 10.39 -22.42 -19.69
C ILE A 76 11.46 -23.16 -18.88
N LYS A 77 11.04 -24.06 -17.98
CA LYS A 77 11.95 -24.92 -17.21
C LYS A 77 12.81 -25.77 -18.14
N GLU A 78 12.18 -26.47 -19.10
CA GLU A 78 12.89 -27.32 -20.07
C GLU A 78 13.92 -26.51 -20.86
N ALA A 79 13.60 -25.29 -21.30
CA ALA A 79 14.56 -24.42 -22.00
C ALA A 79 15.79 -24.02 -21.15
N ILE A 80 15.61 -23.84 -19.83
CA ILE A 80 16.72 -23.58 -18.91
C ILE A 80 17.59 -24.83 -18.74
N GLU A 81 16.95 -26.01 -18.62
CA GLU A 81 17.64 -27.29 -18.49
C GLU A 81 18.42 -27.65 -19.76
N ASP A 82 17.85 -27.38 -20.94
CA ASP A 82 18.52 -27.54 -22.25
C ASP A 82 19.72 -26.61 -22.41
N SER A 83 19.72 -25.49 -21.68
CA SER A 83 20.86 -24.56 -21.60
C SER A 83 21.98 -25.06 -20.67
N GLY A 84 21.81 -26.23 -20.05
CA GLY A 84 22.80 -26.88 -19.20
C GLY A 84 22.73 -26.49 -17.72
N PHE A 85 21.64 -25.85 -17.28
CA PHE A 85 21.47 -25.43 -15.89
C PHE A 85 20.39 -26.25 -15.19
N GLY A 86 20.69 -26.80 -14.01
CA GLY A 86 19.70 -27.51 -13.21
C GLY A 86 18.67 -26.56 -12.61
N VAL A 87 17.39 -26.92 -12.66
CA VAL A 87 16.29 -26.12 -12.09
C VAL A 87 15.56 -26.93 -11.01
N ASP A 88 15.62 -26.44 -9.78
CA ASP A 88 14.87 -27.03 -8.67
C ASP A 88 13.37 -26.70 -8.76
N GLU A 89 12.56 -27.62 -8.22
CA GLU A 89 11.13 -27.84 -8.51
C GLU A 89 10.23 -26.58 -8.55
N LEU A 90 9.31 -26.58 -9.51
CA LEU A 90 8.32 -25.55 -9.82
C LEU A 90 7.49 -25.19 -8.58
N GLN A 91 7.60 -23.95 -8.13
CA GLN A 91 6.52 -23.29 -7.41
C GLN A 91 5.94 -22.22 -8.34
N GLU A 92 4.95 -22.60 -9.15
CA GLU A 92 4.00 -21.65 -9.74
C GLU A 92 3.20 -21.02 -8.59
N GLN A 93 3.85 -20.19 -7.79
CA GLN A 93 3.18 -19.39 -6.80
C GLN A 93 2.79 -18.12 -7.52
N GLU A 94 1.49 -17.96 -7.80
CA GLU A 94 0.96 -16.65 -8.16
C GLU A 94 1.30 -15.71 -7.00
N ILE A 95 2.31 -14.84 -7.15
CA ILE A 95 2.67 -13.91 -6.08
C ILE A 95 1.80 -12.67 -6.23
N SER A 96 0.85 -12.52 -5.33
CA SER A 96 0.04 -11.32 -5.16
C SER A 96 0.74 -10.30 -4.28
N VAL A 97 0.44 -9.02 -4.52
CA VAL A 97 0.98 -7.91 -3.72
C VAL A 97 -0.16 -7.09 -3.15
N CYS A 98 -0.13 -6.83 -1.85
CA CYS A 98 -1.00 -5.84 -1.22
C CYS A 98 -0.20 -4.77 -0.48
N ARG A 99 -0.83 -3.60 -0.32
CA ARG A 99 -0.35 -2.49 0.49
C ARG A 99 -1.32 -2.21 1.61
N VAL A 100 -0.81 -2.15 2.83
CA VAL A 100 -1.61 -1.93 4.04
C VAL A 100 -1.04 -0.74 4.79
N ARG A 101 -1.90 0.19 5.18
CA ARG A 101 -1.56 1.28 6.09
C ARG A 101 -1.56 0.76 7.51
N ILE A 102 -0.58 1.16 8.31
CA ILE A 102 -0.45 0.76 9.70
C ILE A 102 -0.49 2.00 10.59
N LYS A 103 -1.45 2.06 11.51
CA LYS A 103 -1.65 3.13 12.48
C LYS A 103 -1.00 2.77 13.82
N GLY A 104 -0.44 3.76 14.50
CA GLY A 104 0.16 3.59 15.83
C GLY A 104 1.63 3.14 15.83
N MET A 105 2.30 3.07 14.68
CA MET A 105 3.75 2.85 14.64
C MET A 105 4.51 4.13 14.96
N ALA A 106 5.21 4.17 16.09
CA ALA A 106 6.00 5.32 16.52
C ALA A 106 7.52 5.09 16.49
N CYS A 107 7.95 3.85 16.26
CA CYS A 107 9.33 3.42 16.50
C CYS A 107 9.81 2.39 15.49
N THR A 108 11.13 2.29 15.28
CA THR A 108 11.71 1.31 14.35
C THR A 108 11.48 -0.14 14.81
N SER A 109 11.53 -0.39 16.12
CA SER A 109 11.17 -1.69 16.68
C SER A 109 9.69 -2.05 16.48
N CYS A 110 8.81 -1.05 16.39
CA CYS A 110 7.40 -1.23 16.08
C CYS A 110 7.25 -1.78 14.65
N SER A 111 7.93 -1.17 13.67
CA SER A 111 7.92 -1.65 12.28
C SER A 111 8.55 -3.04 12.11
N GLU A 112 9.61 -3.35 12.86
CA GLU A 112 10.24 -4.69 12.84
C GLU A 112 9.31 -5.76 13.41
N SER A 113 8.63 -5.47 14.53
CA SER A 113 7.64 -6.38 15.11
C SER A 113 6.52 -6.72 14.14
N VAL A 114 5.97 -5.70 13.46
CA VAL A 114 4.93 -5.92 12.44
C VAL A 114 5.47 -6.70 11.25
N GLU A 115 6.68 -6.38 10.75
CA GLU A 115 7.29 -7.11 9.64
C GLU A 115 7.52 -8.58 9.98
N ASN A 116 7.92 -8.89 11.22
CA ASN A 116 8.08 -10.24 11.70
C ASN A 116 6.74 -10.98 11.82
N ALA A 117 5.70 -10.33 12.35
CA ALA A 117 4.36 -10.91 12.41
C ALA A 117 3.84 -11.27 11.01
N LEU A 118 4.02 -10.37 10.04
CA LEU A 118 3.63 -10.60 8.65
C LEU A 118 4.39 -11.75 7.99
N ARG A 119 5.68 -11.94 8.31
CA ARG A 119 6.50 -13.05 7.79
C ARG A 119 6.14 -14.41 8.38
N MET A 120 5.47 -14.45 9.53
CA MET A 120 5.00 -15.69 10.15
C MET A 120 3.71 -16.24 9.52
N ILE A 121 3.04 -15.45 8.68
CA ILE A 121 1.81 -15.87 8.01
C ILE A 121 2.15 -16.90 6.92
N ASP A 122 1.51 -18.05 6.98
CA ASP A 122 1.60 -19.07 5.93
C ASP A 122 1.12 -18.51 4.58
N GLY A 123 2.00 -18.55 3.58
CA GLY A 123 1.74 -17.98 2.26
C GLY A 123 2.40 -16.62 2.02
N VAL A 124 2.87 -15.91 3.05
CA VAL A 124 3.65 -14.68 2.86
C VAL A 124 5.09 -15.04 2.50
N LYS A 125 5.55 -14.52 1.35
CA LYS A 125 6.92 -14.74 0.84
C LYS A 125 7.87 -13.62 1.23
N LYS A 126 7.34 -12.39 1.28
CA LYS A 126 8.12 -11.20 1.65
C LYS A 126 7.19 -10.14 2.21
N ALA A 127 7.57 -9.54 3.32
CA ALA A 127 6.95 -8.33 3.85
C ALA A 127 8.02 -7.25 4.00
N THR A 128 7.64 -6.00 3.77
CA THR A 128 8.50 -4.83 3.99
C THR A 128 7.66 -3.73 4.59
N VAL A 129 8.06 -3.23 5.77
CA VAL A 129 7.32 -2.20 6.50
C VAL A 129 8.12 -0.89 6.48
N GLY A 130 7.49 0.19 6.02
CA GLY A 130 8.07 1.52 5.99
C GLY A 130 7.52 2.41 7.09
N LEU A 131 8.27 2.64 8.16
CA LEU A 131 7.88 3.51 9.27
C LEU A 131 7.55 4.95 8.80
N ALA A 132 8.37 5.52 7.92
CA ALA A 132 8.16 6.89 7.42
C ALA A 132 6.88 7.06 6.59
N LEU A 133 6.44 5.99 5.92
CA LEU A 133 5.24 6.00 5.10
C LEU A 133 4.00 5.52 5.86
N GLU A 134 4.20 4.85 7.01
CA GLU A 134 3.18 4.12 7.77
C GLU A 134 2.51 3.02 6.90
N GLU A 135 3.31 2.38 6.04
CA GLU A 135 2.81 1.46 5.02
C GLU A 135 3.63 0.15 5.01
N ALA A 136 2.93 -0.98 4.90
CA ALA A 136 3.49 -2.29 4.63
C ALA A 136 3.20 -2.72 3.20
N LYS A 137 4.22 -3.26 2.53
CA LYS A 137 4.09 -3.94 1.23
C LYS A 137 4.34 -5.43 1.45
N VAL A 138 3.32 -6.24 1.14
CA VAL A 138 3.35 -7.69 1.39
C VAL A 138 3.19 -8.44 0.08
N TYR A 139 4.06 -9.42 -0.12
CA TYR A 139 4.07 -10.37 -1.23
C TYR A 139 3.63 -11.72 -0.68
N PHE A 140 2.50 -12.23 -1.17
CA PHE A 140 1.87 -13.42 -0.65
C PHE A 140 1.26 -14.26 -1.76
N ASP A 141 1.08 -15.55 -1.48
CA ASP A 141 0.36 -16.48 -2.36
C ASP A 141 -1.16 -16.36 -2.09
N PRO A 142 -1.98 -15.94 -3.08
CA PRO A 142 -3.42 -15.75 -2.92
C PRO A 142 -4.15 -17.08 -2.64
N ASN A 143 -3.52 -18.23 -2.88
CA ASN A 143 -4.12 -19.53 -2.55
C ASN A 143 -3.99 -19.88 -1.07
N LEU A 144 -3.04 -19.26 -0.36
CA LEU A 144 -2.71 -19.58 1.04
C LEU A 144 -3.09 -18.44 2.00
N ALA A 145 -2.89 -17.20 1.56
CA ALA A 145 -3.15 -16.00 2.33
C ALA A 145 -4.03 -15.02 1.54
N ASP A 146 -4.84 -14.26 2.26
CA ASP A 146 -5.64 -13.16 1.71
C ASP A 146 -5.32 -11.88 2.49
N ALA A 147 -5.66 -10.73 1.91
CA ALA A 147 -5.43 -9.43 2.50
C ALA A 147 -6.08 -9.28 3.89
N ASN A 148 -7.20 -9.97 4.13
CA ASN A 148 -7.85 -9.98 5.45
C ASN A 148 -6.97 -10.63 6.53
N LYS A 149 -6.32 -11.76 6.23
CA LYS A 149 -5.37 -12.41 7.17
C LYS A 149 -4.18 -11.51 7.49
N ILE A 150 -3.73 -10.73 6.49
CA ILE A 150 -2.63 -9.77 6.64
C ILE A 150 -3.03 -8.63 7.58
N ILE A 151 -4.26 -8.13 7.46
CA ILE A 151 -4.81 -7.10 8.36
C ILE A 151 -4.93 -7.65 9.79
N GLU A 152 -5.52 -8.83 9.95
CA GLU A 152 -5.70 -9.49 11.24
C GLU A 152 -4.36 -9.69 11.96
N ALA A 153 -3.32 -10.16 11.26
CA ALA A 153 -1.99 -10.32 11.84
C ALA A 153 -1.35 -9.00 12.33
N ILE A 154 -1.67 -7.87 11.69
CA ILE A 154 -1.19 -6.55 12.13
C ILE A 154 -1.97 -6.09 13.36
N GLU A 155 -3.28 -6.37 13.42
CA GLU A 155 -4.14 -6.08 14.56
C GLU A 155 -3.78 -6.92 15.79
N ASP A 156 -3.46 -8.20 15.59
CA ASP A 156 -2.95 -9.10 16.64
C ASP A 156 -1.59 -8.64 17.18
N ALA A 157 -0.78 -7.97 16.35
CA ALA A 157 0.46 -7.33 16.79
C ALA A 157 0.21 -6.03 17.58
N GLY A 158 -1.04 -5.59 17.72
CA GLY A 158 -1.45 -4.43 18.50
C GLY A 158 -1.49 -3.11 17.71
N PHE A 159 -1.47 -3.17 16.38
CA PHE A 159 -1.47 -1.98 15.51
C PHE A 159 -2.75 -1.92 14.68
N GLY A 160 -3.23 -0.71 14.37
CA GLY A 160 -4.38 -0.58 13.47
C GLY A 160 -3.96 -0.80 12.02
N ALA A 161 -4.75 -1.55 11.23
CA ALA A 161 -4.47 -1.77 9.81
C ALA A 161 -5.62 -1.30 8.91
N GLU A 162 -5.29 -0.68 7.77
CA GLU A 162 -6.26 -0.26 6.75
C GLU A 162 -5.71 -0.61 5.36
N LEU A 163 -6.44 -1.42 4.60
CA LEU A 163 -6.04 -1.80 3.24
C LEU A 163 -5.97 -0.57 2.33
N ILE A 164 -4.84 -0.37 1.65
CA ILE A 164 -4.69 0.69 0.64
C ILE A 164 -4.94 0.15 -0.76
N SER A 165 -4.42 -1.05 -1.05
CA SER A 165 -4.55 -1.70 -2.36
C SER A 165 -4.35 -3.20 -2.19
N SER A 166 -5.28 -4.00 -2.71
CA SER A 166 -5.12 -5.44 -2.89
C SER A 166 -4.64 -5.76 -4.31
N ALA A 167 -4.21 -7.00 -4.55
CA ALA A 167 -3.87 -7.50 -5.88
C ALA A 167 -5.04 -7.39 -6.88
N ASN A 168 -6.29 -7.34 -6.39
CA ASN A 168 -7.49 -7.09 -7.20
C ASN A 168 -7.75 -5.61 -7.49
N ASP A 169 -7.06 -4.68 -6.83
CA ASP A 169 -7.23 -3.23 -7.02
C ASP A 169 -6.19 -2.63 -7.97
N VAL A 170 -5.24 -3.42 -8.48
CA VAL A 170 -4.21 -2.93 -9.42
C VAL A 170 -4.85 -2.41 -10.71
N ASN A 171 -6.00 -2.99 -11.07
CA ASN A 171 -6.80 -2.64 -12.24
C ASN A 171 -7.96 -1.69 -11.90
N LYS A 172 -8.05 -1.16 -10.67
CA LYS A 172 -9.11 -0.21 -10.29
C LYS A 172 -8.59 1.21 -10.21
N VAL A 173 -9.38 2.16 -10.71
CA VAL A 173 -9.16 3.59 -10.51
C VAL A 173 -10.39 4.24 -9.91
N HIS A 174 -10.16 5.10 -8.93
CA HIS A 174 -11.21 5.95 -8.35
C HIS A 174 -11.11 7.34 -8.97
N LEU A 175 -12.19 7.80 -9.60
CA LEU A 175 -12.28 9.12 -10.22
C LEU A 175 -13.38 9.91 -9.50
N LYS A 176 -13.04 11.08 -8.98
CA LYS A 176 -14.00 12.01 -8.41
C LYS A 176 -14.66 12.79 -9.55
N LEU A 177 -15.99 12.79 -9.57
CA LEU A 177 -16.78 13.50 -10.56
C LEU A 177 -17.24 14.86 -10.02
N GLU A 178 -17.19 15.88 -10.87
CA GLU A 178 -17.73 17.22 -10.62
C GLU A 178 -18.71 17.58 -11.75
N GLY A 179 -19.83 18.22 -11.39
CA GLY A 179 -20.91 18.58 -12.32
C GLY A 179 -21.96 17.49 -12.55
N VAL A 180 -21.99 16.45 -11.71
CA VAL A 180 -22.97 15.35 -11.76
C VAL A 180 -23.91 15.47 -10.57
N ASP A 181 -25.05 16.12 -10.79
CA ASP A 181 -25.99 16.51 -9.72
C ASP A 181 -27.28 15.68 -9.71
N SER A 182 -27.53 14.89 -10.75
CA SER A 182 -28.74 14.06 -10.91
C SER A 182 -28.43 12.60 -11.22
N LEU A 183 -29.38 11.72 -10.92
CA LEU A 183 -29.27 10.29 -11.24
C LEU A 183 -29.20 10.02 -12.76
N GLU A 184 -29.78 10.90 -13.57
CA GLU A 184 -29.70 10.83 -15.03
C GLU A 184 -28.28 11.10 -15.52
N ASP A 185 -27.61 12.11 -14.96
CA ASP A 185 -26.22 12.44 -15.27
C ASP A 185 -25.28 11.27 -14.88
N VAL A 186 -25.53 10.62 -13.73
CA VAL A 186 -24.78 9.44 -13.29
C VAL A 186 -24.91 8.28 -14.28
N ASN A 187 -26.14 8.00 -14.74
CA ASN A 187 -26.40 6.90 -15.67
C ASN A 187 -25.73 7.13 -17.04
N ILE A 188 -25.69 8.38 -17.52
CA ILE A 188 -25.00 8.73 -18.76
C ILE A 188 -23.50 8.45 -18.63
N VAL A 189 -22.88 8.91 -17.53
CA VAL A 189 -21.45 8.70 -17.28
C VAL A 189 -21.12 7.20 -17.12
N MET A 190 -21.95 6.45 -16.37
CA MET A 190 -21.78 5.00 -16.20
C MET A 190 -21.86 4.28 -17.55
N SER A 191 -22.89 4.55 -18.35
CA SER A 191 -23.07 3.93 -19.67
C SER A 191 -21.90 4.25 -20.61
N SER A 192 -21.40 5.49 -20.58
CA SER A 192 -20.25 5.89 -21.38
C SER A 192 -18.95 5.19 -20.97
N LEU A 193 -18.77 4.91 -19.67
CA LEU A 193 -17.60 4.20 -19.16
C LEU A 193 -17.68 2.70 -19.42
N GLU A 194 -18.86 2.09 -19.29
CA GLU A 194 -19.07 0.68 -19.60
C GLU A 194 -18.86 0.36 -21.09
N PHE A 195 -19.15 1.32 -21.98
CA PHE A 195 -18.90 1.17 -23.41
C PHE A 195 -17.44 1.45 -23.81
N ALA A 196 -16.60 1.97 -22.90
CA ALA A 196 -15.22 2.26 -23.21
C ALA A 196 -14.39 0.96 -23.34
N ALA A 197 -13.52 0.92 -24.34
CA ALA A 197 -12.68 -0.26 -24.57
C ALA A 197 -11.79 -0.55 -23.35
N GLY A 198 -11.73 -1.81 -22.92
CA GLY A 198 -10.89 -2.23 -21.78
C GLY A 198 -11.48 -1.90 -20.40
N VAL A 199 -12.75 -1.48 -20.29
CA VAL A 199 -13.44 -1.37 -19.00
C VAL A 199 -14.15 -2.69 -18.68
N ASN A 200 -13.88 -3.24 -17.50
CA ASN A 200 -14.45 -4.50 -17.04
C ASN A 200 -15.70 -4.29 -16.18
N HIS A 201 -15.65 -3.32 -15.27
CA HIS A 201 -16.75 -3.00 -14.36
C HIS A 201 -16.66 -1.53 -13.89
N VAL A 202 -17.82 -0.88 -13.75
CA VAL A 202 -17.95 0.48 -13.25
C VAL A 202 -18.91 0.46 -12.06
N GLU A 203 -18.50 1.05 -10.94
CA GLU A 203 -19.33 1.25 -9.75
C GLU A 203 -19.36 2.74 -9.41
N PHE A 204 -20.52 3.28 -9.07
CA PHE A 204 -20.65 4.69 -8.66
C PHE A 204 -21.11 4.82 -7.21
N ASN A 205 -20.37 5.63 -6.44
CA ASN A 205 -20.74 6.00 -5.08
C ASN A 205 -21.44 7.38 -5.08
N LEU A 206 -22.76 7.35 -4.84
CA LEU A 206 -23.64 8.53 -4.77
C LEU A 206 -23.30 9.48 -3.60
N THR A 207 -22.70 8.98 -2.52
CA THR A 207 -22.42 9.80 -1.33
C THR A 207 -21.13 10.60 -1.46
N GLU A 208 -20.12 10.03 -2.12
CA GLU A 208 -18.80 10.65 -2.29
C GLU A 208 -18.60 11.28 -3.68
N HIS A 209 -19.54 11.06 -4.61
CA HIS A 209 -19.41 11.40 -6.02
C HIS A 209 -18.13 10.82 -6.66
N ILE A 210 -17.80 9.58 -6.30
CA ILE A 210 -16.64 8.84 -6.78
C ILE A 210 -17.12 7.68 -7.66
N VAL A 211 -16.55 7.56 -8.84
CA VAL A 211 -16.72 6.37 -9.70
C VAL A 211 -15.47 5.49 -9.59
N THR A 212 -15.68 4.21 -9.31
CA THR A 212 -14.65 3.18 -9.28
C THR A 212 -14.72 2.40 -10.58
N VAL A 213 -13.67 2.46 -11.39
CA VAL A 213 -13.60 1.76 -12.67
C VAL A 213 -12.56 0.67 -12.56
N ASN A 214 -12.97 -0.58 -12.76
CA ASN A 214 -12.07 -1.70 -13.02
C ASN A 214 -11.78 -1.75 -14.52
N TYR A 215 -10.52 -1.60 -14.90
CA TYR A 215 -10.09 -1.47 -16.30
C TYR A 215 -8.82 -2.27 -16.54
N GLU A 216 -8.61 -2.66 -17.79
CA GLU A 216 -7.40 -3.32 -18.24
C GLU A 216 -6.34 -2.25 -18.57
N PRO A 217 -5.24 -2.16 -17.79
CA PRO A 217 -4.26 -1.08 -17.92
C PRO A 217 -3.49 -1.12 -19.25
N ASP A 218 -3.51 -2.25 -19.95
CA ASP A 218 -2.87 -2.43 -21.24
C ASP A 218 -3.68 -1.80 -22.40
N ILE A 219 -5.00 -1.68 -22.23
CA ILE A 219 -5.92 -1.17 -23.26
C ILE A 219 -6.28 0.29 -22.99
N THR A 220 -6.59 0.60 -21.74
CA THR A 220 -7.11 1.91 -21.34
C THR A 220 -6.38 2.41 -20.10
N GLY A 221 -6.13 3.72 -20.05
CA GLY A 221 -5.47 4.36 -18.91
C GLY A 221 -6.42 5.31 -18.17
N PRO A 222 -6.04 5.74 -16.94
CA PRO A 222 -6.81 6.73 -16.18
C PRO A 222 -7.08 8.03 -16.93
N ARG A 223 -6.13 8.46 -17.78
CA ARG A 223 -6.31 9.66 -18.62
C ARG A 223 -7.39 9.48 -19.68
N SER A 224 -7.43 8.31 -20.31
CA SER A 224 -8.44 7.97 -21.30
C SER A 224 -9.82 7.90 -20.66
N LEU A 225 -9.94 7.31 -19.46
CA LEU A 225 -11.19 7.27 -18.69
C LEU A 225 -11.69 8.67 -18.33
N ILE A 226 -10.80 9.56 -17.87
CA ILE A 226 -11.14 10.97 -17.61
C ILE A 226 -11.65 11.65 -18.89
N HIS A 227 -10.98 11.40 -20.01
CA HIS A 227 -11.40 11.94 -21.30
C HIS A 227 -12.76 11.41 -21.74
N PHE A 228 -13.06 10.12 -21.55
CA PHE A 228 -14.37 9.55 -21.87
C PHE A 228 -15.50 10.22 -21.08
N ILE A 229 -15.28 10.46 -19.79
CA ILE A 229 -16.23 11.18 -18.93
C ILE A 229 -16.45 12.61 -19.43
N GLN A 230 -15.37 13.29 -19.83
CA GLN A 230 -15.47 14.64 -20.39
C GLN A 230 -16.21 14.64 -21.73
N THR A 231 -16.04 13.64 -22.60
CA THR A 231 -16.77 13.53 -23.86
C THR A 231 -18.22 13.08 -23.72
N ALA A 232 -18.59 12.46 -22.60
CA ALA A 232 -19.97 12.10 -22.27
C ALA A 232 -20.83 13.32 -21.91
N SER A 233 -20.23 14.52 -21.87
CA SER A 233 -20.95 15.77 -21.64
C SER A 233 -22.05 15.98 -22.68
N SER A 234 -23.28 16.16 -22.21
CA SER A 234 -24.44 16.43 -23.05
C SER A 234 -24.84 17.91 -22.94
N GLY A 235 -24.74 18.62 -24.07
CA GLY A 235 -25.24 19.99 -24.20
C GLY A 235 -24.43 21.04 -23.42
N THR A 236 -24.98 21.52 -22.30
CA THR A 236 -24.46 22.65 -21.50
C THR A 236 -23.74 22.23 -20.21
N LYS A 237 -23.82 20.96 -19.80
CA LYS A 237 -23.15 20.45 -18.60
C LYS A 237 -21.82 19.82 -18.97
N MET A 238 -20.74 20.36 -18.39
CA MET A 238 -19.39 19.82 -18.56
C MET A 238 -19.06 18.97 -17.33
N TYR A 239 -18.89 17.66 -17.53
CA TYR A 239 -18.44 16.76 -16.47
C TYR A 239 -16.93 16.83 -16.37
N GLN A 240 -16.43 17.02 -15.15
CA GLN A 240 -15.00 17.00 -14.88
C GLN A 240 -14.67 15.84 -13.97
N ALA A 241 -13.74 15.00 -14.42
CA ALA A 241 -13.22 13.88 -13.64
C ALA A 241 -11.79 14.20 -13.19
N SER A 242 -11.52 14.01 -11.90
CA SER A 242 -10.18 14.12 -11.34
C SER A 242 -9.81 12.81 -10.65
N LEU A 243 -8.53 12.45 -10.68
CA LEU A 243 -8.07 11.20 -10.08
C LEU A 243 -8.19 11.31 -8.56
N HIS A 244 -9.06 10.51 -7.97
CA HIS A 244 -9.25 10.51 -6.52
C HIS A 244 -8.16 9.63 -5.91
N THR A 245 -7.10 10.29 -5.42
CA THR A 245 -6.15 9.61 -4.56
C THR A 245 -6.69 9.62 -3.14
N THR A 246 -6.70 8.47 -2.46
CA THR A 246 -7.02 8.37 -1.03
C THR A 246 -6.04 9.16 -0.15
N SER A 247 -5.01 9.77 -0.76
CA SER A 247 -4.06 10.70 -0.16
C SER A 247 -4.72 11.93 0.49
N GLY A 248 -5.89 12.40 0.02
CA GLY A 248 -6.60 13.52 0.67
C GLY A 248 -7.19 13.16 2.05
N LYS A 249 -7.50 11.88 2.28
CA LYS A 249 -7.87 11.35 3.60
C LYS A 249 -6.62 11.25 4.51
N ARG A 250 -5.49 10.82 3.93
CA ARG A 250 -4.17 10.70 4.60
C ARG A 250 -3.74 11.99 5.31
N GLU A 251 -3.87 13.15 4.66
CA GLU A 251 -3.45 14.44 5.24
C GLU A 251 -4.31 14.82 6.45
N ARG A 252 -5.64 14.63 6.36
CA ARG A 252 -6.59 14.96 7.43
C ARG A 252 -6.40 14.05 8.65
N ASP A 253 -6.28 12.74 8.43
CA ASP A 253 -6.05 11.78 9.50
C ASP A 253 -4.75 12.07 10.28
N LYS A 254 -3.67 12.48 9.57
CA LYS A 254 -2.40 12.87 10.21
C LYS A 254 -2.53 14.12 11.07
N VAL A 255 -3.27 15.13 10.62
CA VAL A 255 -3.48 16.36 11.40
C VAL A 255 -4.24 16.08 12.69
N ASP A 256 -5.23 15.18 12.64
CA ASP A 256 -6.02 14.80 13.82
C ASP A 256 -5.19 13.98 14.82
N GLU A 257 -4.33 13.08 14.32
CA GLU A 257 -3.39 12.34 15.16
C GLU A 257 -2.37 13.26 15.85
N ILE A 258 -1.81 14.23 15.11
CA ILE A 258 -0.90 15.23 15.68
C ILE A 258 -1.59 16.05 16.78
N ARG A 259 -2.84 16.49 16.57
CA ARG A 259 -3.59 17.22 17.61
C ARG A 259 -3.78 16.35 18.84
N ARG A 260 -4.14 15.08 18.66
CA ARG A 260 -4.32 14.14 19.77
C ARG A 260 -3.04 14.00 20.59
N TYR A 261 -1.89 13.78 19.96
CA TYR A 261 -0.62 13.71 20.69
C TYR A 261 -0.25 15.03 21.37
N ARG A 262 -0.46 16.16 20.70
CA ARG A 262 -0.19 17.49 21.27
C ARG A 262 -1.03 17.74 22.50
N ASP A 263 -2.33 17.50 22.43
CA ASP A 263 -3.24 17.77 23.56
C ASP A 263 -2.88 16.86 24.74
N GLN A 264 -2.54 15.62 24.45
CA GLN A 264 -2.12 14.64 25.43
C GLN A 264 -0.76 14.98 26.08
N PHE A 265 0.19 15.51 25.30
CA PHE A 265 1.44 16.08 25.81
C PHE A 265 1.17 17.32 26.67
N LEU A 266 0.31 18.24 26.23
CA LEU A 266 -0.06 19.44 27.00
C LEU A 266 -0.72 19.07 28.33
N PHE A 267 -1.65 18.11 28.33
CA PHE A 267 -2.25 17.57 29.55
C PHE A 267 -1.18 16.93 30.46
N SER A 268 -0.26 16.15 29.91
CA SER A 268 0.84 15.55 30.68
C SER A 268 1.75 16.61 31.31
N CYS A 269 2.10 17.65 30.56
CA CYS A 269 2.90 18.78 31.05
C CYS A 269 2.16 19.59 32.11
N LEU A 270 0.86 19.85 31.93
CA LEU A 270 0.03 20.63 32.87
C LEU A 270 0.07 20.06 34.28
N PHE A 271 0.16 18.74 34.44
CA PHE A 271 0.24 18.10 35.75
C PHE A 271 1.67 17.76 36.16
N SER A 272 2.55 17.36 35.23
CA SER A 272 3.93 16.95 35.56
C SER A 272 4.82 18.13 35.95
N VAL A 273 4.68 19.29 35.29
CA VAL A 273 5.49 20.48 35.59
C VAL A 273 5.21 21.01 37.00
N PRO A 274 3.94 21.19 37.43
CA PRO A 274 3.66 21.57 38.81
C PRO A 274 4.19 20.53 39.82
N VAL A 275 4.03 19.23 39.56
CA VAL A 275 4.58 18.18 40.45
C VAL A 275 6.09 18.34 40.59
N PHE A 276 6.82 18.52 39.50
CA PHE A 276 8.27 18.73 39.51
C PHE A 276 8.64 19.99 40.28
N VAL A 277 7.93 21.09 40.05
CA VAL A 277 8.16 22.36 40.75
C VAL A 277 7.92 22.22 42.26
N PHE A 278 6.80 21.61 42.68
CA PHE A 278 6.51 21.38 44.10
C PHE A 278 7.44 20.36 44.75
N ALA A 279 7.88 19.34 44.03
CA ALA A 279 8.69 18.26 44.57
C ALA A 279 10.19 18.58 44.64
N MET A 280 10.72 19.33 43.67
CA MET A 280 12.17 19.48 43.48
C MET A 280 12.62 20.94 43.49
N VAL A 281 11.85 21.87 42.91
CA VAL A 281 12.27 23.28 42.76
C VAL A 281 11.97 24.10 44.02
N LEU A 282 10.73 24.06 44.51
CA LEU A 282 10.30 24.84 45.68
C LEU A 282 11.05 24.49 46.98
N PRO A 283 11.39 23.23 47.28
CA PRO A 283 12.21 22.88 48.44
C PRO A 283 13.65 23.41 48.39
N MET A 284 14.16 23.76 47.21
CA MET A 284 15.53 24.26 47.02
C MET A 284 15.64 25.79 47.17
N LEU A 285 14.51 26.53 47.21
CA LEU A 285 14.47 27.99 47.30
C LEU A 285 14.09 28.47 48.72
N PRO A 286 15.02 29.08 49.50
CA PRO A 286 14.67 29.81 50.72
C PRO A 286 13.86 31.06 50.35
N PRO A 287 12.78 31.45 51.07
CA PRO A 287 12.24 30.98 52.35
C PRO A 287 11.05 29.99 52.26
N TYR A 288 10.70 29.49 51.06
CA TYR A 288 9.43 28.78 50.81
C TYR A 288 9.43 27.28 51.15
N GLY A 289 10.60 26.69 51.43
CA GLY A 289 10.74 25.23 51.67
C GLY A 289 10.07 24.68 52.94
N ASN A 290 9.65 25.52 53.90
CA ASN A 290 9.17 25.07 55.21
C ASN A 290 7.66 24.79 55.30
N TRP A 291 6.83 25.36 54.42
CA TRP A 291 5.37 25.17 54.46
C TRP A 291 4.94 23.78 53.98
N LEU A 292 5.72 23.20 53.05
CA LEU A 292 5.44 21.87 52.49
C LEU A 292 5.58 20.74 53.53
N ASN A 293 6.30 20.99 54.63
CA ASN A 293 6.55 20.04 55.72
C ASN A 293 5.51 20.13 56.85
N TYR A 294 4.45 20.92 56.69
CA TYR A 294 3.37 21.01 57.67
C TYR A 294 2.69 19.64 57.83
N LYS A 295 2.66 19.13 59.07
CA LYS A 295 2.10 17.81 59.40
C LYS A 295 0.59 17.94 59.63
N ILE A 296 -0.20 17.29 58.80
CA ILE A 296 -1.67 17.37 58.85
C ILE A 296 -2.23 16.28 59.77
N HIS A 297 -1.69 15.06 59.72
CA HIS A 297 -1.95 13.96 60.67
C HIS A 297 -1.02 12.75 60.40
N HIS A 298 -0.65 11.94 61.41
CA HIS A 298 0.06 10.65 61.26
C HIS A 298 1.24 10.62 60.26
N MET A 299 2.25 11.47 60.45
CA MET A 299 3.44 11.58 59.56
C MET A 299 3.16 11.99 58.10
N LEU A 300 1.92 12.26 57.70
CA LEU A 300 1.59 12.77 56.37
C LEU A 300 1.88 14.28 56.31
N THR A 301 2.87 14.66 55.50
CA THR A 301 3.16 16.08 55.22
C THR A 301 2.23 16.61 54.12
N LEU A 302 1.91 17.90 54.19
CA LEU A 302 1.13 18.61 53.18
C LEU A 302 1.71 18.41 51.77
N GLY A 303 3.04 18.36 51.64
CA GLY A 303 3.73 18.05 50.39
C GLY A 303 3.47 16.65 49.85
N LEU A 304 3.39 15.64 50.71
CA LEU A 304 3.07 14.26 50.29
C LEU A 304 1.63 14.17 49.78
N PHE A 305 0.70 14.85 50.46
CA PHE A 305 -0.71 14.91 50.09
C PHE A 305 -0.92 15.65 48.76
N LEU A 306 -0.29 16.82 48.56
CA LEU A 306 -0.35 17.53 47.29
C LEU A 306 0.24 16.69 46.15
N ARG A 307 1.41 16.05 46.36
CA ARG A 307 2.03 15.21 45.34
C ARG A 307 1.14 14.03 44.96
N TRP A 308 0.47 13.41 45.92
CA TRP A 308 -0.48 12.32 45.67
C TRP A 308 -1.69 12.81 44.84
N ILE A 309 -2.26 13.96 45.18
CA ILE A 309 -3.38 14.55 44.41
C ILE A 309 -2.94 14.91 42.98
N LEU A 310 -1.77 15.50 42.79
CA LEU A 310 -1.31 15.90 41.46
C LEU A 310 -0.78 14.72 40.62
N SER A 311 -0.27 13.64 41.24
CA SER A 311 0.23 12.47 40.50
C SER A 311 -0.87 11.49 40.08
N THR A 312 -1.98 11.42 40.82
CA THR A 312 -3.07 10.47 40.57
C THR A 312 -3.71 10.67 39.18
N PRO A 313 -4.05 11.89 38.72
CA PRO A 313 -4.55 12.11 37.36
C PRO A 313 -3.56 11.66 36.28
N VAL A 314 -2.27 11.91 36.47
CA VAL A 314 -1.25 11.53 35.48
C VAL A 314 -1.13 10.01 35.38
N GLN A 315 -1.03 9.32 36.52
CA GLN A 315 -0.83 7.87 36.54
C GLN A 315 -2.06 7.08 36.07
N PHE A 316 -3.28 7.52 36.42
CA PHE A 316 -4.50 6.75 36.16
C PHE A 316 -5.33 7.23 34.96
N ILE A 317 -5.19 8.49 34.53
CA ILE A 317 -5.94 9.03 33.38
C ILE A 317 -5.06 9.08 32.14
N VAL A 318 -3.83 9.58 32.26
CA VAL A 318 -2.90 9.64 31.11
C VAL A 318 -2.22 8.30 30.85
N GLY A 319 -1.85 7.58 31.92
CA GLY A 319 -1.15 6.29 31.84
C GLY A 319 -2.01 5.08 31.51
N LYS A 320 -3.35 5.16 31.59
CA LYS A 320 -4.27 4.04 31.30
C LYS A 320 -4.59 3.95 29.79
N ARG A 321 -3.57 4.06 28.94
CA ARG A 321 -3.68 3.72 27.53
C ARG A 321 -3.08 2.35 27.27
#